data_AF-A0A9R0ZQS5-F1
#
_entry.id   AF-A0A9R0ZQS5-F1
#
_cell.length_a   1.000
_cell.length_b   1.000
_cell.length_c   1.000
_cell.angle_alpha   90.00
_cell.angle_beta   90.00
_cell.angle_gamma   90.00
#
_symmetry.space_group_name_H-M   'P 1'
#
loop_
_entity.id
_entity.type
_entity.pdbx_description
1 polymer ?
#
loop_
_entity_poly.entity_id
_entity_poly.type
_entity_poly.pdbx_seq_one_letter_code
_entity_poly.pdbx_strand_id
1 'polypeptide(L)'
;MEFFLQLLFSFKVIEPDARAGDLCTRREYARWLVVASNSLSRNTYSKVYPAMYIENVSELAFDDVTTEDPDFPFIQGLAEAGLISSKLSRSDMNIAENIQDNHYFFSPDSPLSRQDLVSWKMALDKRQLPEVDKNSLYKTSGYIDIDKIDTAAWPALVADLGAEDQSITALAFGFTRLFQPDKPVTKGQAALALSTGDYAEVVMEELARIEADKIAEAAVNAHGALVAEVEKQINASFERELTREKEKIETLEKLAEEARAELDKLRAEREEEKNALLRGRATVESEIQVLSKLRCEVEEQLQNVLSKKVEINFEKNRIEKLQKEIENENQAAVQLQYELEVERKALSMARAWAEDEAKKAREHARALEEARNQWERQGIKVVVEAGLEDDASAGVTWANAGKEHPVDEAINRAESLLEKLKSFAGEMKVRSSHALERVMQYVRSLISSLKQRAAEARQGCADLGAAAASKAKNVSSEAKAFGSSVGDRSKKVVEECKDGLEKLVHRFKTD
;
A
#
# COMPACT_ATOMS: atom_id res chain seq x y z
N MET A 1 80.66 18.20 -17.11
CA MET A 1 81.46 16.95 -16.97
C MET A 1 80.62 15.79 -16.44
N GLU A 2 79.91 15.91 -15.31
CA GLU A 2 79.05 14.82 -14.77
C GLU A 2 78.03 14.29 -15.77
N PHE A 3 77.41 15.19 -16.53
CA PHE A 3 76.44 14.84 -17.56
C PHE A 3 77.00 13.92 -18.66
N PHE A 4 78.23 14.17 -19.13
CA PHE A 4 78.89 13.34 -20.14
C PHE A 4 79.24 11.95 -19.59
N LEU A 5 79.60 11.88 -18.31
CA LEU A 5 79.87 10.62 -17.63
C LEU A 5 78.59 9.78 -17.52
N GLN A 6 77.47 10.41 -17.15
CA GLN A 6 76.16 9.74 -17.08
C GLN A 6 75.63 9.32 -18.45
N LEU A 7 75.91 10.09 -19.50
CA LEU A 7 75.58 9.72 -20.87
C LEU A 7 76.37 8.49 -21.33
N LEU A 8 77.70 8.50 -21.14
CA LEU A 8 78.56 7.38 -21.49
C LEU A 8 78.24 6.12 -20.68
N PHE A 9 77.73 6.27 -19.46
CA PHE A 9 77.14 5.17 -18.69
C PHE A 9 75.91 4.56 -19.40
N SER A 10 75.01 5.40 -19.94
CA SER A 10 73.87 4.92 -20.74
C SER A 10 74.31 4.09 -21.95
N PHE A 11 75.45 4.44 -22.56
CA PHE A 11 76.09 3.69 -23.64
C PHE A 11 76.93 2.49 -23.18
N LYS A 12 77.01 2.22 -21.87
CA LYS A 12 77.84 1.18 -21.26
C LYS A 12 79.33 1.31 -21.61
N VAL A 13 79.80 2.54 -21.84
CA VAL A 13 81.22 2.84 -22.09
C VAL A 13 81.99 2.95 -20.78
N ILE A 14 81.36 3.55 -19.76
CA ILE A 14 81.93 3.82 -18.44
C ILE A 14 81.16 3.03 -17.36
N GLU A 15 81.85 2.67 -16.28
CA GLU A 15 81.29 1.94 -15.14
C GLU A 15 80.28 2.79 -14.35
N PRO A 16 79.21 2.19 -13.79
CA PRO A 16 78.14 2.90 -13.05
C PRO A 16 78.61 3.68 -11.81
N ASP A 17 79.72 3.26 -11.21
CA ASP A 17 80.26 3.79 -9.96
C ASP A 17 81.32 4.88 -10.17
N ALA A 18 81.71 5.16 -11.41
CA ALA A 18 82.67 6.20 -11.73
C ALA A 18 82.16 7.59 -11.34
N ARG A 19 82.97 8.35 -10.58
CA ARG A 19 82.65 9.74 -10.21
C ARG A 19 83.49 10.72 -11.02
N ALA A 20 82.88 11.82 -11.45
CA ALA A 20 83.54 12.79 -12.32
C ALA A 20 84.79 13.45 -11.71
N GLY A 21 84.87 13.52 -10.38
CA GLY A 21 86.01 14.09 -9.64
C GLY A 21 87.17 13.14 -9.39
N ASP A 22 86.98 11.83 -9.58
CA ASP A 22 88.04 10.84 -9.35
C ASP A 22 89.10 10.93 -10.46
N LEU A 23 90.34 10.54 -10.15
CA LEU A 23 91.39 10.46 -11.16
C LEU A 23 91.11 9.29 -12.10
N CYS A 24 91.30 9.52 -13.40
CA CYS A 24 91.22 8.48 -14.41
C CYS A 24 92.60 7.81 -14.53
N THR A 25 92.65 6.49 -14.43
CA THR A 25 93.88 5.71 -14.66
C THR A 25 94.08 5.44 -16.15
N ARG A 26 95.32 5.16 -16.55
CA ARG A 26 95.64 4.83 -17.95
C ARG A 26 94.88 3.60 -18.45
N ARG A 27 94.70 2.57 -17.62
CA ARG A 27 93.94 1.36 -17.98
C ARG A 27 92.45 1.63 -18.21
N GLU A 28 91.84 2.43 -17.32
CA GLU A 28 90.44 2.82 -17.45
C GLU A 28 90.23 3.58 -18.75
N TYR A 29 91.11 4.54 -19.04
CA TYR A 29 90.99 5.31 -20.27
C TYR A 29 91.22 4.46 -21.53
N ALA A 30 92.18 3.53 -21.51
CA ALA A 30 92.38 2.58 -22.60
C ALA A 30 91.13 1.73 -22.86
N ARG A 31 90.53 1.17 -21.81
CA ARG A 31 89.26 0.44 -21.89
C ARG A 31 88.15 1.32 -22.47
N TRP A 32 87.97 2.52 -21.93
CA TRP A 32 86.92 3.43 -22.38
C TRP A 32 87.09 3.87 -23.83
N LEU A 33 88.31 4.10 -24.32
CA LEU A 33 88.58 4.43 -25.72
C LEU A 33 88.13 3.30 -26.66
N VAL A 34 88.50 2.06 -26.36
CA VAL A 34 88.12 0.90 -27.20
C VAL A 34 86.62 0.64 -27.15
N VAL A 35 86.00 0.72 -25.97
CA VAL A 35 84.55 0.52 -25.83
C VAL A 35 83.78 1.67 -26.50
N ALA A 36 84.18 2.93 -26.30
CA ALA A 36 83.58 4.09 -26.95
C ALA A 36 83.69 3.99 -28.47
N SER A 37 84.86 3.63 -28.99
CA SER A 37 85.10 3.44 -30.42
C SER A 37 84.15 2.41 -31.03
N ASN A 38 83.93 1.28 -30.36
CA ASN A 38 83.02 0.25 -30.88
C ASN A 38 81.54 0.63 -30.78
N SER A 39 81.15 1.28 -29.68
CA SER A 39 79.76 1.59 -29.35
C SER A 39 79.24 2.88 -29.98
N LEU A 40 80.09 3.91 -30.11
CA LEU A 40 79.71 5.25 -30.53
C LEU A 40 80.12 5.57 -31.98
N SER A 41 81.18 4.95 -32.50
CA SER A 41 81.61 5.22 -33.87
C SER A 41 80.62 4.67 -34.89
N ARG A 42 80.08 5.57 -35.73
CA ARG A 42 79.35 5.21 -36.95
C ARG A 42 80.28 4.77 -38.09
N ASN A 43 81.56 5.14 -38.02
CA ASN A 43 82.56 4.80 -39.02
C ASN A 43 83.28 3.49 -38.64
N THR A 44 83.16 2.47 -39.49
CA THR A 44 83.84 1.18 -39.29
C THR A 44 85.36 1.29 -39.36
N TYR A 45 85.90 2.31 -40.04
CA TYR A 45 87.35 2.55 -40.13
C TYR A 45 87.94 3.19 -38.86
N SER A 46 87.10 3.79 -38.00
CA SER A 46 87.53 4.38 -36.71
C SER A 46 87.30 3.43 -35.52
N LYS A 47 86.95 2.15 -35.79
CA LYS A 47 86.72 1.12 -34.77
C LYS A 47 88.02 0.42 -34.41
N VAL A 48 88.36 0.46 -33.12
CA VAL A 48 89.45 -0.34 -32.55
C VAL A 48 88.84 -1.54 -31.86
N TYR A 49 89.33 -2.73 -32.16
CA TYR A 49 88.88 -3.94 -31.50
C TYR A 49 89.82 -4.30 -30.34
N PRO A 50 89.30 -4.96 -29.29
CA PRO A 50 90.16 -5.59 -28.30
C PRO A 50 91.14 -6.56 -28.97
N ALA A 51 92.40 -6.59 -28.53
CA ALA A 51 93.41 -7.48 -29.05
C ALA A 51 92.99 -8.94 -28.94
N MET A 52 93.29 -9.71 -29.98
CA MET A 52 93.16 -11.15 -29.97
C MET A 52 94.54 -11.74 -29.73
N TYR A 53 94.82 -12.17 -28.50
CA TYR A 53 96.08 -12.81 -28.17
C TYR A 53 96.14 -14.22 -28.75
N ILE A 54 97.17 -14.48 -29.55
CA ILE A 54 97.51 -15.81 -30.04
C ILE A 54 98.85 -16.20 -29.42
N GLU A 55 98.82 -17.24 -28.59
CA GLU A 55 100.00 -17.75 -27.91
C GLU A 55 101.11 -18.09 -28.92
N ASN A 56 102.33 -17.62 -28.65
CA ASN A 56 103.53 -17.75 -29.51
C ASN A 56 103.48 -17.02 -30.86
N VAL A 57 102.45 -16.21 -31.14
CA VAL A 57 102.35 -15.40 -32.36
C VAL A 57 102.26 -13.91 -32.04
N SER A 58 101.47 -13.54 -31.04
CA SER A 58 101.32 -12.14 -30.60
C SER A 58 102.48 -11.72 -29.71
N GLU A 59 103.17 -10.64 -30.07
CA GLU A 59 104.17 -9.99 -29.23
C GLU A 59 103.51 -9.03 -28.23
N LEU A 60 103.93 -9.08 -26.96
CA LEU A 60 103.41 -8.17 -25.92
C LEU A 60 103.93 -6.74 -26.15
N ALA A 61 103.01 -5.78 -26.18
CA ALA A 61 103.33 -4.38 -26.42
C ALA A 61 104.15 -3.72 -25.29
N PHE A 62 103.99 -4.20 -24.06
CA PHE A 62 104.57 -3.64 -22.84
C PHE A 62 105.13 -4.74 -21.92
N ASP A 63 106.12 -4.39 -21.09
CA ASP A 63 106.79 -5.30 -20.14
C ASP A 63 106.00 -5.53 -18.85
N ASP A 64 105.15 -4.58 -18.46
CA ASP A 64 104.38 -4.59 -17.21
C ASP A 64 102.91 -4.97 -17.37
N VAL A 65 102.48 -5.38 -18.57
CA VAL A 65 101.11 -5.82 -18.85
C VAL A 65 101.14 -7.24 -19.39
N THR A 66 100.64 -8.19 -18.59
CA THR A 66 100.59 -9.62 -18.96
C THR A 66 99.21 -10.00 -19.51
N THR A 67 99.09 -11.19 -20.08
CA THR A 67 97.82 -11.72 -20.61
C THR A 67 96.77 -12.00 -19.53
N GLU A 68 97.17 -12.08 -18.25
CA GLU A 68 96.22 -12.22 -17.13
C GLU A 68 95.61 -10.89 -16.66
N ASP A 69 96.13 -9.76 -17.15
CA ASP A 69 95.59 -8.44 -16.81
C ASP A 69 94.16 -8.30 -17.39
N PRO A 70 93.14 -7.90 -16.59
CA PRO A 70 91.75 -7.82 -17.05
C PRO A 70 91.53 -6.78 -18.16
N ASP A 71 92.38 -5.76 -18.26
CA ASP A 71 92.37 -4.75 -19.31
C ASP A 71 93.40 -5.03 -20.43
N PHE A 72 94.10 -6.17 -20.38
CA PHE A 72 95.05 -6.59 -21.41
C PHE A 72 94.49 -6.43 -22.83
N PRO A 73 93.28 -6.93 -23.16
CA PRO A 73 92.77 -6.85 -24.53
C PRO A 73 92.61 -5.40 -25.02
N PHE A 74 92.28 -4.47 -24.13
CA PHE A 74 92.10 -3.07 -24.50
C PHE A 74 93.43 -2.34 -24.67
N ILE A 75 94.36 -2.56 -23.74
CA ILE A 75 95.69 -1.94 -23.75
C ILE A 75 96.50 -2.45 -24.95
N GLN A 76 96.57 -3.77 -25.12
CA GLN A 76 97.26 -4.40 -26.24
C GLN A 76 96.59 -4.00 -27.57
N GLY A 77 95.26 -3.93 -27.63
CA GLY A 77 94.53 -3.57 -28.87
C GLY A 77 94.83 -2.15 -29.34
N LEU A 78 94.95 -1.18 -28.43
CA LEU A 78 95.37 0.18 -28.76
C LEU A 78 96.82 0.24 -29.27
N ALA A 79 97.71 -0.55 -28.68
CA ALA A 79 99.12 -0.61 -29.09
C ALA A 79 99.29 -1.26 -30.47
N GLU A 80 98.60 -2.37 -30.73
CA GLU A 80 98.57 -3.04 -32.03
C GLU A 80 97.95 -2.17 -33.12
N ALA A 81 96.97 -1.32 -32.76
CA ALA A 81 96.41 -0.30 -33.66
C ALA A 81 97.36 0.90 -33.90
N GLY A 82 98.51 0.96 -33.22
CA GLY A 82 99.48 2.05 -33.33
C GLY A 82 99.03 3.36 -32.71
N LEU A 83 98.01 3.34 -31.84
CA LEU A 83 97.43 4.54 -31.21
C LEU A 83 98.21 4.99 -29.97
N ILE A 84 98.90 4.05 -29.33
CA ILE A 84 99.75 4.31 -28.17
C ILE A 84 101.16 3.78 -28.44
N SER A 85 102.18 4.52 -28.03
CA SER A 85 103.57 4.14 -28.24
C SER A 85 103.93 2.87 -27.46
N SER A 86 104.49 1.89 -28.17
CA SER A 86 104.85 0.59 -27.60
C SER A 86 106.06 -0.01 -28.32
N LYS A 87 106.50 -1.21 -27.89
CA LYS A 87 107.53 -1.99 -28.58
C LYS A 87 107.19 -2.25 -30.05
N LEU A 88 105.91 -2.47 -30.33
CA LEU A 88 105.40 -2.80 -31.67
C LEU A 88 105.56 -1.65 -32.66
N SER A 89 105.54 -0.41 -32.19
CA SER A 89 105.68 0.78 -33.05
C SER A 89 107.14 1.10 -33.43
N ARG A 90 108.12 0.41 -32.84
CA ARG A 90 109.56 0.71 -33.03
C ARG A 90 110.26 -0.17 -34.07
N SER A 91 109.71 -1.34 -34.43
CA SER A 91 110.35 -2.24 -35.40
C SER A 91 110.54 -1.61 -36.79
N ASP A 92 109.75 -0.56 -37.12
CA ASP A 92 109.82 0.15 -38.40
C ASP A 92 110.73 1.40 -38.39
N MET A 93 111.21 1.83 -37.22
CA MET A 93 112.10 2.99 -37.11
C MET A 93 113.55 2.53 -37.09
N ASN A 94 114.31 2.80 -38.16
CA ASN A 94 115.75 2.56 -38.30
C ASN A 94 116.57 3.33 -37.23
N ILE A 95 116.49 2.93 -35.96
CA ILE A 95 117.25 3.50 -34.84
C ILE A 95 118.31 2.48 -34.44
N ALA A 96 119.58 2.91 -34.43
CA ALA A 96 120.71 2.08 -34.03
C ALA A 96 120.51 1.52 -32.61
N GLU A 97 120.74 0.21 -32.44
CA GLU A 97 120.55 -0.62 -31.22
C GLU A 97 121.37 -0.19 -29.97
N ASN A 98 121.97 1.00 -29.94
CA ASN A 98 122.96 1.38 -28.94
C ASN A 98 122.45 2.30 -27.81
N ILE A 99 121.24 2.08 -27.29
CA ILE A 99 120.86 2.61 -25.97
C ILE A 99 120.15 1.50 -25.17
N GLN A 100 120.89 0.94 -24.23
CA GLN A 100 120.48 -0.03 -23.22
C GLN A 100 119.56 0.63 -22.18
N ASP A 101 118.27 0.72 -22.48
CA ASP A 101 117.20 0.62 -21.47
C ASP A 101 115.86 0.40 -22.21
N ASN A 102 115.66 -0.82 -22.71
CA ASN A 102 114.58 -1.16 -23.64
C ASN A 102 113.33 -1.69 -22.92
N HIS A 103 113.05 -1.17 -21.73
CA HIS A 103 111.83 -1.50 -21.00
C HIS A 103 110.71 -0.52 -21.37
N TYR A 104 109.61 -1.06 -21.91
CA TYR A 104 108.41 -0.29 -22.25
C TYR A 104 107.33 -0.59 -21.24
N PHE A 105 107.09 0.38 -20.38
CA PHE A 105 106.06 0.27 -19.34
C PHE A 105 104.82 1.06 -19.74
N PHE A 106 103.66 0.42 -19.68
CA PHE A 106 102.38 1.08 -19.83
C PHE A 106 101.95 1.80 -18.55
N SER A 107 102.34 1.27 -17.38
CA SER A 107 101.96 1.74 -16.04
C SER A 107 100.44 1.84 -15.86
N PRO A 108 99.70 0.71 -15.91
CA PRO A 108 98.24 0.68 -15.99
C PRO A 108 97.52 1.43 -14.86
N ASP A 109 98.05 1.37 -13.64
CA ASP A 109 97.46 1.98 -12.44
C ASP A 109 97.89 3.45 -12.23
N SER A 110 98.80 3.96 -13.06
CA SER A 110 99.21 5.37 -12.98
C SER A 110 98.11 6.28 -13.53
N PRO A 111 97.97 7.51 -13.00
CA PRO A 111 96.95 8.43 -13.47
C PRO A 111 97.24 8.87 -14.91
N LEU A 112 96.17 8.99 -15.70
CA LEU A 112 96.24 9.46 -17.07
C LEU A 112 96.69 10.93 -17.11
N SER A 113 97.71 11.22 -17.90
CA SER A 113 98.22 12.58 -18.10
C SER A 113 97.38 13.36 -19.12
N ARG A 114 97.47 14.70 -19.08
CA ARG A 114 96.80 15.56 -20.08
C ARG A 114 97.30 15.30 -21.49
N GLN A 115 98.60 15.07 -21.64
CA GLN A 115 99.17 14.80 -22.96
C GLN A 115 98.71 13.44 -23.50
N ASP A 116 98.62 12.40 -22.66
CA ASP A 116 98.14 11.08 -23.09
C ASP A 116 96.67 11.13 -23.48
N LEU A 117 95.83 11.83 -22.68
CA LEU A 117 94.42 12.03 -22.99
C LEU A 117 94.21 12.57 -24.41
N VAL A 118 94.89 13.68 -24.72
CA VAL A 118 94.75 14.33 -26.04
C VAL A 118 95.39 13.48 -27.12
N SER A 119 96.58 12.92 -26.87
CA SER A 119 97.32 12.15 -27.88
C SER A 119 96.57 10.91 -28.33
N TRP A 120 96.07 10.13 -27.38
CA TRP A 120 95.38 8.87 -27.70
C TRP A 120 94.02 9.13 -28.36
N LYS A 121 93.27 10.13 -27.89
CA LYS A 121 91.99 10.48 -28.51
C LYS A 121 92.17 11.03 -29.92
N MET A 122 93.14 11.91 -30.14
CA MET A 122 93.36 12.49 -31.46
C MET A 122 93.92 11.47 -32.45
N ALA A 123 94.77 10.55 -32.01
CA ALA A 123 95.23 9.43 -32.85
C ALA A 123 94.06 8.52 -33.26
N LEU A 124 93.08 8.33 -32.38
CA LEU A 124 91.87 7.55 -32.67
C LEU A 124 90.94 8.25 -33.66
N ASP A 125 90.72 9.55 -33.49
CA ASP A 125 89.82 10.34 -34.36
C ASP A 125 90.45 10.66 -35.72
N LYS A 126 91.77 10.85 -35.78
CA LYS A 126 92.49 11.30 -36.97
C LYS A 126 93.54 10.28 -37.39
N ARG A 127 93.23 9.53 -38.45
CA ARG A 127 94.14 8.56 -39.07
C ARG A 127 95.50 9.16 -39.46
N GLN A 128 95.55 10.44 -39.81
CA GLN A 128 96.79 11.16 -40.09
C GLN A 128 96.84 12.46 -39.28
N LEU A 129 97.87 12.58 -38.45
CA LEU A 129 98.17 13.78 -37.69
C LEU A 129 99.15 14.68 -38.48
N PRO A 130 99.10 16.01 -38.28
CA PRO A 130 99.98 16.94 -38.99
C PRO A 130 101.45 16.77 -38.57
N GLU A 131 102.37 16.98 -39.50
CA GLU A 131 103.78 17.15 -39.14
C GLU A 131 103.98 18.52 -38.48
N VAL A 132 104.57 18.53 -37.29
CA VAL A 132 104.65 19.72 -36.44
C VAL A 132 106.07 19.91 -35.94
N ASP A 133 106.59 21.12 -36.10
CA ASP A 133 107.79 21.58 -35.41
C ASP A 133 107.44 22.40 -34.15
N LYS A 134 108.44 22.61 -33.29
CA LYS A 134 108.27 23.32 -32.02
C LYS A 134 107.68 24.72 -32.19
N ASN A 135 108.10 25.43 -33.24
CA ASN A 135 107.66 26.79 -33.52
C ASN A 135 106.19 26.84 -33.93
N SER A 136 105.73 25.85 -34.71
CA SER A 136 104.32 25.72 -35.08
C SER A 136 103.45 25.44 -33.86
N LEU A 137 103.85 24.51 -32.98
CA LEU A 137 103.13 24.27 -31.72
C LEU A 137 103.07 25.52 -30.84
N TYR A 138 104.16 26.28 -30.72
CA TYR A 138 104.19 27.53 -29.94
C TYR A 138 103.21 28.57 -30.46
N LYS A 139 103.15 28.77 -31.78
CA LYS A 139 102.25 29.73 -32.41
C LYS A 139 100.78 29.35 -32.24
N THR A 140 100.46 28.06 -32.36
CA THR A 140 99.08 27.57 -32.26
C THR A 140 98.59 27.50 -30.81
N SER A 141 99.42 27.04 -29.88
CA SER A 141 99.02 26.80 -28.49
C SER A 141 99.22 27.98 -27.54
N GLY A 142 100.28 28.78 -27.75
CA GLY A 142 100.69 29.82 -26.81
C GLY A 142 101.11 29.32 -25.42
N TYR A 143 101.34 28.01 -25.26
CA TYR A 143 101.74 27.42 -23.99
C TYR A 143 103.15 27.84 -23.57
N ILE A 144 103.32 28.12 -22.28
CA ILE A 144 104.61 28.57 -21.71
C ILE A 144 105.55 27.38 -21.48
N ASP A 145 105.01 26.19 -21.23
CA ASP A 145 105.73 24.98 -20.84
C ASP A 145 105.89 23.95 -21.97
N ILE A 146 105.96 24.40 -23.22
CA ILE A 146 106.12 23.54 -24.41
C ILE A 146 107.35 22.63 -24.33
N ASP A 147 108.42 23.11 -23.69
CA ASP A 147 109.65 22.33 -23.48
C ASP A 147 109.45 21.07 -22.63
N LYS A 148 108.35 20.99 -21.88
CA LYS A 148 107.99 19.83 -21.06
C LYS A 148 107.08 18.84 -21.78
N ILE A 149 106.52 19.23 -22.93
CA ILE A 149 105.59 18.39 -23.69
C ILE A 149 106.39 17.43 -24.55
N ASP A 150 106.05 16.13 -24.49
CA ASP A 150 106.68 15.14 -25.35
C ASP A 150 106.50 15.52 -26.84
N THR A 151 107.60 15.46 -27.59
CA THR A 151 107.61 15.67 -29.04
C THR A 151 106.59 14.80 -29.80
N ALA A 152 106.33 13.58 -29.33
CA ALA A 152 105.34 12.68 -29.91
C ALA A 152 103.90 13.18 -29.75
N ALA A 153 103.62 14.03 -28.75
CA ALA A 153 102.30 14.61 -28.50
C ALA A 153 102.01 15.88 -29.32
N TRP A 154 103.03 16.50 -29.94
CA TRP A 154 102.86 17.76 -30.67
C TRP A 154 101.86 17.67 -31.84
N PRO A 155 101.91 16.64 -32.71
CA PRO A 155 100.94 16.47 -33.79
C PRO A 155 99.49 16.42 -33.28
N ALA A 156 99.25 15.66 -32.21
CA ALA A 156 97.94 15.51 -31.61
C ALA A 156 97.43 16.82 -30.99
N LEU A 157 98.29 17.54 -30.27
CA LEU A 157 97.92 18.83 -29.67
C LEU A 157 97.60 19.90 -30.71
N VAL A 158 98.36 19.98 -31.80
CA VAL A 158 98.05 20.92 -32.89
C VAL A 158 96.74 20.54 -33.58
N ALA A 159 96.50 19.25 -33.80
CA ALA A 159 95.24 18.80 -34.38
C ALA A 159 94.04 19.10 -33.46
N ASP A 160 94.19 18.93 -32.14
CA ASP A 160 93.17 19.26 -31.15
C ASP A 160 92.86 20.76 -31.14
N LEU A 161 93.89 21.60 -31.04
CA LEU A 161 93.75 23.06 -31.02
C LEU A 161 93.17 23.61 -32.34
N GLY A 162 93.40 22.92 -33.46
CA GLY A 162 92.77 23.24 -34.74
C GLY A 162 91.25 23.05 -34.77
N ALA A 163 90.68 22.32 -33.80
CA ALA A 163 89.24 22.17 -33.63
C ALA A 163 88.58 23.34 -32.85
N GLU A 164 89.37 24.35 -32.44
CA GLU A 164 88.92 25.57 -31.74
C GLU A 164 88.00 25.26 -30.54
N ASP A 165 86.73 25.69 -30.59
CA ASP A 165 85.74 25.52 -29.51
C ASP A 165 85.38 24.05 -29.24
N GLN A 166 85.68 23.14 -30.18
CA GLN A 166 85.48 21.70 -30.03
C GLN A 166 86.73 20.96 -29.53
N SER A 167 87.83 21.67 -29.29
CA SER A 167 89.06 21.07 -28.79
C SER A 167 88.89 20.49 -27.38
N ILE A 168 89.48 19.32 -27.17
CA ILE A 168 89.54 18.64 -25.87
C ILE A 168 90.23 19.56 -24.87
N THR A 169 91.30 20.24 -25.27
CA THR A 169 92.01 21.18 -24.40
C THR A 169 91.13 22.34 -23.94
N ALA A 170 90.35 22.97 -24.82
CA ALA A 170 89.41 24.03 -24.42
C ALA A 170 88.28 23.51 -23.53
N LEU A 171 87.67 22.37 -23.89
CA LEU A 171 86.49 21.84 -23.21
C LEU A 171 86.81 21.19 -21.86
N ALA A 172 87.88 20.39 -21.78
CA ALA A 172 88.23 19.63 -20.58
C ALA A 172 89.10 20.41 -19.59
N PHE A 173 89.99 21.28 -20.08
CA PHE A 173 90.93 22.01 -19.23
C PHE A 173 90.59 23.48 -19.06
N GLY A 174 89.74 24.05 -19.92
CA GLY A 174 89.42 25.46 -19.93
C GLY A 174 90.60 26.33 -20.35
N PHE A 175 90.50 27.63 -20.09
CA PHE A 175 91.58 28.57 -20.42
C PHE A 175 92.84 28.27 -19.61
N THR A 176 93.91 27.84 -20.29
CA THR A 176 95.22 27.65 -19.69
C THR A 176 96.35 28.16 -20.57
N ARG A 177 97.34 28.81 -19.94
CA ARG A 177 98.61 29.19 -20.58
C ARG A 177 99.75 28.24 -20.22
N LEU A 178 99.49 27.29 -19.32
CA LEU A 178 100.39 26.21 -18.91
C LEU A 178 99.66 24.89 -19.17
N PHE A 179 100.13 24.11 -20.14
CA PHE A 179 99.46 22.86 -20.46
C PHE A 179 99.59 21.86 -19.32
N GLN A 180 100.74 21.83 -18.64
CA GLN A 180 101.09 20.88 -17.58
C GLN A 180 100.91 19.44 -18.09
N PRO A 181 101.78 18.97 -19.02
CA PRO A 181 101.58 17.71 -19.75
C PRO A 181 101.33 16.50 -18.84
N ASP A 182 102.09 16.38 -17.74
CA ASP A 182 102.02 15.28 -16.79
C ASP A 182 100.90 15.41 -15.74
N LYS A 183 100.10 16.48 -15.80
CA LYS A 183 99.04 16.69 -14.81
C LYS A 183 97.97 15.59 -14.95
N PRO A 184 97.54 14.96 -13.84
CA PRO A 184 96.54 13.91 -13.91
C PRO A 184 95.17 14.47 -14.31
N VAL A 185 94.42 13.66 -15.05
CA VAL A 185 93.09 13.97 -15.59
C VAL A 185 92.01 13.30 -14.75
N THR A 186 90.88 13.99 -14.56
CA THR A 186 89.72 13.38 -13.87
C THR A 186 88.88 12.53 -14.81
N LYS A 187 88.13 11.55 -14.27
CA LYS A 187 87.18 10.74 -15.03
C LYS A 187 86.16 11.60 -15.79
N GLY A 188 85.73 12.72 -15.21
CA GLY A 188 84.84 13.68 -15.87
C GLY A 188 85.47 14.39 -17.07
N GLN A 189 86.77 14.72 -16.99
CA GLN A 189 87.53 15.29 -18.11
C GLN A 189 87.77 14.27 -19.21
N ALA A 190 88.09 13.02 -18.83
CA ALA A 190 88.25 11.92 -19.78
C ALA A 190 86.93 11.57 -20.50
N ALA A 191 85.81 11.53 -19.76
CA ALA A 191 84.47 11.32 -20.33
C ALA A 191 84.08 12.45 -21.30
N LEU A 192 84.40 13.70 -20.96
CA LEU A 192 84.18 14.83 -21.87
C LEU A 192 85.02 14.69 -23.14
N ALA A 193 86.31 14.38 -23.01
CA ALA A 193 87.20 14.17 -24.15
C ALA A 193 86.72 13.03 -25.06
N LEU A 194 86.19 11.93 -24.50
CA LEU A 194 85.58 10.86 -25.28
C LEU A 194 84.34 11.32 -26.04
N SER A 195 83.59 12.27 -25.48
CA SER A 195 82.34 12.76 -26.07
C SER A 195 82.54 13.80 -27.18
N THR A 196 83.79 14.18 -27.51
CA THR A 196 84.13 15.12 -28.59
C THR A 196 84.58 14.38 -29.86
N GLY A 197 84.81 15.15 -30.93
CA GLY A 197 85.28 14.62 -32.22
C GLY A 197 84.20 13.78 -32.92
N ASP A 198 84.59 12.62 -33.45
CA ASP A 198 83.72 11.74 -34.24
C ASP A 198 82.48 11.24 -33.48
N TYR A 199 82.50 11.28 -32.14
CA TYR A 199 81.38 10.80 -31.31
C TYR A 199 80.42 11.93 -30.90
N ALA A 200 80.76 13.19 -31.18
CA ALA A 200 80.00 14.35 -30.72
C ALA A 200 78.56 14.36 -31.25
N GLU A 201 78.34 13.98 -32.51
CA GLU A 201 77.00 13.95 -33.12
C GLU A 201 76.09 12.93 -32.41
N VAL A 202 76.57 11.71 -32.18
CA VAL A 202 75.81 10.64 -31.52
C VAL A 202 75.50 11.01 -30.08
N VAL A 203 76.50 11.56 -29.38
CA VAL A 203 76.34 12.06 -28.02
C VAL A 203 75.28 13.16 -28.01
N MET A 204 75.37 14.19 -28.86
CA MET A 204 74.41 15.30 -28.88
C MET A 204 72.98 14.86 -29.26
N GLU A 205 72.80 13.94 -30.19
CA GLU A 205 71.48 13.40 -30.56
C GLU A 205 70.80 12.74 -29.35
N GLU A 206 71.56 11.96 -28.59
CA GLU A 206 71.04 11.21 -27.46
C GLU A 206 70.81 12.11 -26.25
N LEU A 207 71.59 13.19 -26.12
CA LEU A 207 71.29 14.27 -25.19
C LEU A 207 69.97 14.96 -25.51
N ALA A 208 69.73 15.30 -26.78
CA ALA A 208 68.48 15.91 -27.20
C ALA A 208 67.29 14.97 -26.97
N ARG A 209 67.46 13.66 -27.20
CA ARG A 209 66.44 12.65 -26.90
C ARG A 209 66.12 12.60 -25.40
N ILE A 210 67.13 12.51 -24.53
CA ILE A 210 66.95 12.46 -23.07
C ILE A 210 66.28 13.73 -22.56
N GLU A 211 66.64 14.90 -23.09
CA GLU A 211 66.01 16.16 -22.71
C GLU A 211 64.54 16.22 -23.16
N ALA A 212 64.23 15.76 -24.38
CA ALA A 212 62.87 15.64 -24.87
C ALA A 212 62.03 14.66 -24.02
N ASP A 213 62.58 13.51 -23.65
CA ASP A 213 61.92 12.52 -22.78
C ASP A 213 61.63 13.09 -21.39
N LYS A 214 62.57 13.84 -20.80
CA LYS A 214 62.34 14.55 -19.52
C LYS A 214 61.21 15.56 -19.60
N ILE A 215 61.14 16.34 -20.69
CA ILE A 215 60.06 17.31 -20.89
C ILE A 215 58.72 16.58 -21.08
N ALA A 216 58.70 15.51 -21.85
CA ALA A 216 57.50 14.68 -22.06
C ALA A 216 57.00 14.06 -20.76
N GLU A 217 57.90 13.50 -19.94
CA GLU A 217 57.58 12.94 -18.63
C GLU A 217 57.00 14.01 -17.69
N ALA A 218 57.60 15.20 -17.64
CA ALA A 218 57.08 16.32 -16.86
C ALA A 218 55.66 16.74 -17.31
N ALA A 219 55.40 16.75 -18.61
CA ALA A 219 54.07 17.04 -19.15
C ALA A 219 53.04 15.96 -18.80
N VAL A 220 53.41 14.69 -18.87
CA VAL A 220 52.55 13.56 -18.46
C VAL A 220 52.24 13.64 -16.96
N ASN A 221 53.23 13.93 -16.12
CA ASN A 221 53.04 14.08 -14.69
C ASN A 221 52.11 15.26 -14.35
N ALA A 222 52.27 16.39 -15.04
CA ALA A 222 51.36 17.54 -14.88
C ALA A 222 49.92 17.22 -15.31
N HIS A 223 49.74 16.50 -16.42
CA HIS A 223 48.43 16.05 -16.86
C HIS A 223 47.80 15.06 -15.87
N GLY A 224 48.57 14.09 -15.38
CA GLY A 224 48.12 13.15 -14.35
C GLY A 224 47.64 13.84 -13.07
N ALA A 225 48.34 14.89 -12.64
CA ALA A 225 47.92 15.69 -11.49
C ALA A 225 46.58 16.43 -11.73
N LEU A 226 46.37 16.98 -12.93
CA LEU A 226 45.09 17.62 -13.29
C LEU A 226 43.94 16.62 -13.37
N VAL A 227 44.18 15.44 -13.96
CA VAL A 227 43.17 14.37 -14.03
C VAL A 227 42.76 13.93 -12.63
N ALA A 228 43.71 13.71 -11.72
CA ALA A 228 43.40 13.33 -10.34
C ALA A 228 42.56 14.39 -9.60
N GLU A 229 42.83 15.68 -9.81
CA GLU A 229 42.02 16.75 -9.23
C GLU A 229 40.61 16.80 -9.84
N VAL A 230 40.48 16.64 -11.16
CA VAL A 230 39.19 16.58 -11.84
C VAL A 230 38.37 15.38 -11.36
N GLU A 231 38.97 14.19 -11.27
CA GLU A 231 38.30 12.99 -10.73
C GLU A 231 37.81 13.21 -9.30
N LYS A 232 38.63 13.82 -8.45
CA LYS A 232 38.25 14.17 -7.08
C LYS A 232 37.07 15.15 -7.04
N GLN A 233 37.07 16.18 -7.89
CA GLN A 233 35.97 17.14 -7.98
C GLN A 233 34.68 16.49 -8.49
N ILE A 234 34.79 15.64 -9.51
CA ILE A 234 33.66 14.88 -10.06
C ILE A 234 33.07 13.97 -8.98
N ASN A 235 33.89 13.18 -8.28
CA ASN A 235 33.45 12.32 -7.20
C ASN A 235 32.76 13.11 -6.08
N ALA A 236 33.34 14.24 -5.66
CA ALA A 236 32.72 15.12 -4.68
C ALA A 236 31.39 15.72 -5.17
N SER A 237 31.22 15.94 -6.48
CA SER A 237 29.95 16.39 -7.05
C SER A 237 28.89 15.30 -7.06
N PHE A 238 29.25 14.07 -7.42
CA PHE A 238 28.36 12.92 -7.38
C PHE A 238 27.92 12.58 -5.96
N GLU A 239 28.83 12.65 -4.97
CA GLU A 239 28.46 12.43 -3.56
C GLU A 239 27.42 13.46 -3.10
N ARG A 240 27.59 14.74 -3.45
CA ARG A 240 26.62 15.80 -3.14
C ARG A 240 25.27 15.60 -3.83
N GLU A 241 25.25 15.11 -5.05
CA GLU A 241 23.99 14.79 -5.73
C GLU A 241 23.33 13.56 -5.13
N LEU A 242 24.10 12.54 -4.79
CA LEU A 242 23.62 11.33 -4.14
C LEU A 242 22.98 11.64 -2.79
N THR A 243 23.56 12.53 -1.98
CA THR A 243 22.95 12.94 -0.70
C THR A 243 21.63 13.69 -0.91
N ARG A 244 21.57 14.61 -1.88
CA ARG A 244 20.34 15.34 -2.20
C ARG A 244 19.23 14.42 -2.71
N GLU A 245 19.56 13.44 -3.55
CA GLU A 245 18.58 12.46 -4.03
C GLU A 245 18.11 11.54 -2.89
N LYS A 246 19.01 11.14 -1.97
CA LYS A 246 18.61 10.39 -0.76
C LYS A 246 17.66 11.19 0.12
N GLU A 247 17.94 12.47 0.35
CA GLU A 247 17.05 13.36 1.11
C GLU A 247 15.67 13.48 0.43
N LYS A 248 15.63 13.65 -0.89
CA LYS A 248 14.35 13.67 -1.64
C LYS A 248 13.58 12.36 -1.48
N ILE A 249 14.25 11.22 -1.62
CA ILE A 249 13.64 9.91 -1.44
C ILE A 249 13.06 9.80 -0.02
N GLU A 250 13.81 10.17 1.01
CA GLU A 250 13.34 10.14 2.40
C GLU A 250 12.09 11.03 2.60
N THR A 251 12.06 12.23 2.01
CA THR A 251 10.86 13.09 2.10
C THR A 251 9.66 12.50 1.38
N LEU A 252 9.85 11.86 0.23
CA LEU A 252 8.78 11.22 -0.52
C LEU A 252 8.27 9.97 0.19
N GLU A 253 9.15 9.19 0.82
CA GLU A 253 8.79 8.04 1.64
C GLU A 253 7.91 8.47 2.82
N LYS A 254 8.30 9.53 3.55
CA LYS A 254 7.47 10.08 4.65
C LYS A 254 6.09 10.51 4.16
N LEU A 255 6.01 11.25 3.05
CA LEU A 255 4.73 11.66 2.47
C LEU A 255 3.89 10.45 2.01
N ALA A 256 4.52 9.40 1.49
CA ALA A 256 3.82 8.17 1.09
C ALA A 256 3.31 7.39 2.32
N GLU A 257 4.06 7.36 3.42
CA GLU A 257 3.62 6.76 4.69
C GLU A 257 2.46 7.54 5.30
N GLU A 258 2.51 8.87 5.31
CA GLU A 258 1.42 9.74 5.75
C GLU A 258 0.15 9.49 4.93
N ALA A 259 0.27 9.46 3.59
CA ALA A 259 -0.85 9.17 2.71
C ALA A 259 -1.45 7.77 2.93
N ARG A 260 -0.63 6.77 3.25
CA ARG A 260 -1.11 5.42 3.61
C ARG A 260 -1.88 5.44 4.93
N ALA A 261 -1.34 6.12 5.94
CA ALA A 261 -2.00 6.24 7.23
C ALA A 261 -3.36 6.96 7.14
N GLU A 262 -3.46 8.02 6.34
CA GLU A 262 -4.72 8.71 6.08
C GLU A 262 -5.72 7.80 5.35
N LEU A 263 -5.27 7.03 4.36
CA LEU A 263 -6.13 6.10 3.62
C LEU A 263 -6.68 5.01 4.55
N ASP A 264 -5.84 4.44 5.42
CA ASP A 264 -6.26 3.44 6.38
C ASP A 264 -7.24 4.01 7.43
N LYS A 265 -7.04 5.26 7.86
CA LYS A 265 -8.01 5.98 8.69
C LYS A 265 -9.37 6.12 7.98
N LEU A 266 -9.37 6.59 6.73
CA LEU A 266 -10.60 6.72 5.94
C LEU A 266 -11.29 5.37 5.68
N ARG A 267 -10.52 4.28 5.52
CA ARG A 267 -11.07 2.92 5.43
C ARG A 267 -11.76 2.51 6.72
N ALA A 268 -11.13 2.76 7.87
CA ALA A 268 -11.71 2.46 9.18
C ALA A 268 -13.01 3.25 9.40
N GLU A 269 -13.01 4.56 9.10
CA GLU A 269 -14.21 5.40 9.16
C GLU A 269 -15.33 4.85 8.26
N ARG A 270 -15.02 4.48 7.00
CA ARG A 270 -16.01 3.86 6.10
C ARG A 270 -16.56 2.54 6.61
N GLU A 271 -15.73 1.74 7.27
CA GLU A 271 -16.15 0.46 7.85
C GLU A 271 -17.04 0.68 9.09
N GLU A 272 -16.75 1.67 9.92
CA GLU A 272 -17.62 2.10 11.01
C GLU A 272 -18.98 2.60 10.51
N GLU A 273 -19.00 3.45 9.48
CA GLU A 273 -20.23 3.91 8.83
C GLU A 273 -21.05 2.73 8.28
N LYS A 274 -20.40 1.81 7.57
CA LYS A 274 -21.05 0.58 7.07
C LYS A 274 -21.64 -0.24 8.21
N ASN A 275 -20.91 -0.40 9.32
CA ASN A 275 -21.39 -1.12 10.49
C ASN A 275 -22.56 -0.39 11.18
N ALA A 276 -22.54 0.94 11.23
CA ALA A 276 -23.66 1.74 11.71
C ALA A 276 -24.90 1.55 10.83
N LEU A 277 -24.75 1.56 9.50
CA LEU A 277 -25.83 1.30 8.55
C LEU A 277 -26.40 -0.12 8.70
N LEU A 278 -25.55 -1.14 8.87
CA LEU A 278 -26.00 -2.51 9.11
C LEU A 278 -26.79 -2.64 10.41
N ARG A 279 -26.37 -1.97 11.49
CA ARG A 279 -27.13 -1.90 12.74
C ARG A 279 -28.47 -1.21 12.55
N GLY A 280 -28.50 -0.06 11.88
CA GLY A 280 -29.74 0.68 11.56
C GLY A 280 -30.69 -0.14 10.68
N ARG A 281 -30.15 -0.90 9.72
CA ARG A 281 -30.96 -1.83 8.92
C ARG A 281 -31.56 -2.93 9.79
N ALA A 282 -30.78 -3.53 10.69
CA ALA A 282 -31.27 -4.58 11.59
C ALA A 282 -32.37 -4.05 12.54
N THR A 283 -32.26 -2.82 13.04
CA THR A 283 -33.32 -2.22 13.86
C THR A 283 -34.59 -2.02 13.05
N VAL A 284 -34.51 -1.48 11.83
CA VAL A 284 -35.68 -1.30 10.94
C VAL A 284 -36.31 -2.65 10.60
N GLU A 285 -35.52 -3.68 10.28
CA GLU A 285 -36.05 -5.03 10.03
C GLU A 285 -36.78 -5.59 11.26
N SER A 286 -36.27 -5.34 12.48
CA SER A 286 -36.95 -5.74 13.72
C SER A 286 -38.29 -5.00 13.93
N GLU A 287 -38.35 -3.70 13.61
CA GLU A 287 -39.59 -2.92 13.67
C GLU A 287 -40.61 -3.41 12.63
N ILE A 288 -40.17 -3.71 11.41
CA ILE A 288 -41.01 -4.30 10.36
C ILE A 288 -41.60 -5.63 10.83
N GLN A 289 -40.83 -6.48 11.50
CA GLN A 289 -41.34 -7.73 12.07
C GLN A 289 -42.39 -7.51 13.17
N VAL A 290 -42.22 -6.47 13.99
CA VAL A 290 -43.23 -6.12 15.01
C VAL A 290 -44.50 -5.59 14.34
N LEU A 291 -44.36 -4.69 13.36
CA LEU A 291 -45.50 -4.14 12.61
C LEU A 291 -46.25 -5.22 11.83
N SER A 292 -45.55 -6.21 11.26
CA SER A 292 -46.21 -7.32 10.56
C SER A 292 -47.00 -8.22 11.52
N LYS A 293 -46.46 -8.51 12.72
CA LYS A 293 -47.19 -9.22 13.77
C LYS A 293 -48.44 -8.46 14.20
N LEU A 294 -48.31 -7.16 14.47
CA LEU A 294 -49.44 -6.29 14.83
C LEU A 294 -50.48 -6.24 13.70
N ARG A 295 -50.04 -6.17 12.44
CA ARG A 295 -50.95 -6.23 11.28
C ARG A 295 -51.73 -7.54 11.26
N CYS A 296 -51.05 -8.69 11.40
CA CYS A 296 -51.73 -9.99 11.45
C CYS A 296 -52.74 -10.07 12.61
N GLU A 297 -52.39 -9.57 13.79
CA GLU A 297 -53.29 -9.54 14.94
C GLU A 297 -54.51 -8.65 14.68
N VAL A 298 -54.33 -7.47 14.07
CA VAL A 298 -55.44 -6.59 13.66
C VAL A 298 -56.31 -7.23 12.59
N GLU A 299 -55.72 -7.92 11.61
CA GLU A 299 -56.44 -8.69 10.58
C GLU A 299 -57.26 -9.82 11.22
N GLU A 300 -56.72 -10.52 12.22
CA GLU A 300 -57.44 -11.54 12.98
C GLU A 300 -58.60 -10.94 13.79
N GLN A 301 -58.38 -9.81 14.47
CA GLN A 301 -59.45 -9.07 15.16
C GLN A 301 -60.54 -8.62 14.18
N LEU A 302 -60.16 -8.12 13.01
CA LEU A 302 -61.10 -7.73 11.96
C LEU A 302 -61.92 -8.94 11.49
N GLN A 303 -61.27 -10.09 11.24
CA GLN A 303 -61.96 -11.31 10.80
C GLN A 303 -62.94 -11.82 11.87
N ASN A 304 -62.57 -11.73 13.15
CA ASN A 304 -63.45 -12.07 14.27
C ASN A 304 -64.66 -11.11 14.37
N VAL A 305 -64.47 -9.81 14.13
CA VAL A 305 -65.58 -8.85 14.07
C VAL A 305 -66.49 -9.15 12.87
N LEU A 306 -65.92 -9.49 11.71
CA LEU A 306 -66.69 -9.88 10.53
C LEU A 306 -67.50 -11.16 10.77
N SER A 307 -66.93 -12.18 11.44
CA SER A 307 -67.68 -13.39 11.79
C SER A 307 -68.82 -13.08 12.75
N LYS A 308 -68.57 -12.30 13.81
CA LYS A 308 -69.60 -11.83 14.75
C LYS A 308 -70.70 -11.02 14.04
N LYS A 309 -70.35 -10.20 13.05
CA LYS A 309 -71.33 -9.48 12.22
C LYS A 309 -72.24 -10.44 11.46
N VAL A 310 -71.70 -11.53 10.91
CA VAL A 310 -72.49 -12.58 10.24
C VAL A 310 -73.43 -13.28 11.23
N GLU A 311 -72.94 -13.63 12.42
CA GLU A 311 -73.76 -14.21 13.49
C GLU A 311 -74.91 -13.27 13.91
N ILE A 312 -74.61 -11.98 14.12
CA ILE A 312 -75.61 -10.97 14.43
C ILE A 312 -76.65 -10.86 13.32
N ASN A 313 -76.24 -10.91 12.05
CA ASN A 313 -77.18 -10.86 10.92
C ASN A 313 -78.08 -12.11 10.87
N PHE A 314 -77.53 -13.29 11.21
CA PHE A 314 -78.31 -14.52 11.32
C PHE A 314 -79.36 -14.42 12.45
N GLU A 315 -78.97 -13.94 13.63
CA GLU A 315 -79.89 -13.72 14.74
C GLU A 315 -80.94 -12.64 14.42
N LYS A 316 -80.55 -11.57 13.72
CA LYS A 316 -81.48 -10.54 13.23
C LYS A 316 -82.54 -11.16 12.30
N ASN A 317 -82.14 -11.96 11.32
CA ASN A 317 -83.08 -12.65 10.43
C ASN A 317 -84.01 -13.60 11.20
N ARG A 318 -83.50 -14.27 12.23
CA ARG A 318 -84.30 -15.12 13.10
C ARG A 318 -85.35 -14.31 13.88
N ILE A 319 -84.97 -13.14 14.40
CA ILE A 319 -85.89 -12.21 15.07
C ILE A 319 -86.94 -11.68 14.08
N GLU A 320 -86.55 -11.28 12.87
CA GLU A 320 -87.48 -10.82 11.83
C GLU A 320 -88.51 -11.91 11.47
N LYS A 321 -88.11 -13.18 11.46
CA LYS A 321 -89.03 -14.30 11.25
C LYS A 321 -90.05 -14.42 12.39
N LEU A 322 -89.58 -14.36 13.65
CA LEU A 322 -90.45 -14.38 14.82
C LEU A 322 -91.41 -13.17 14.83
N GLN A 323 -90.93 -12.00 14.43
CA GLN A 323 -91.78 -10.81 14.28
C GLN A 323 -92.90 -11.04 13.25
N LYS A 324 -92.61 -11.63 12.09
CA LYS A 324 -93.64 -11.97 11.10
C LYS A 324 -94.65 -12.99 11.62
N GLU A 325 -94.21 -13.99 12.38
CA GLU A 325 -95.11 -14.97 12.99
C GLU A 325 -96.06 -14.29 13.98
N ILE A 326 -95.56 -13.39 14.83
CA ILE A 326 -96.37 -12.60 15.76
C ILE A 326 -97.35 -11.68 15.01
N GLU A 327 -96.92 -11.02 13.93
CA GLU A 327 -97.79 -10.16 13.10
C GLU A 327 -98.96 -10.96 12.51
N ASN A 328 -98.69 -12.17 12.00
CA ASN A 328 -99.72 -13.06 11.46
C ASN A 328 -100.70 -13.52 12.54
N GLU A 329 -100.21 -13.89 13.73
CA GLU A 329 -101.06 -14.26 14.87
C GLU A 329 -101.93 -13.08 15.32
N ASN A 330 -101.38 -11.86 15.31
CA ASN A 330 -102.13 -10.65 15.65
C ASN A 330 -103.23 -10.36 14.62
N GLN A 331 -102.97 -10.55 13.32
CA GLN A 331 -103.98 -10.45 12.27
C GLN A 331 -105.11 -11.49 12.46
N ALA A 332 -104.77 -12.72 12.81
CA ALA A 332 -105.75 -13.76 13.11
C ALA A 332 -106.62 -13.40 14.35
N ALA A 333 -106.01 -12.81 15.38
CA ALA A 333 -106.73 -12.33 16.56
C ALA A 333 -107.72 -11.20 16.21
N VAL A 334 -107.34 -10.26 15.34
CA VAL A 334 -108.23 -9.20 14.85
C VAL A 334 -109.41 -9.75 14.05
N GLN A 335 -109.19 -10.78 13.21
CA GLN A 335 -110.27 -11.45 12.50
C GLN A 335 -111.29 -12.10 13.46
N LEU A 336 -110.79 -12.81 14.47
CA LEU A 336 -111.65 -13.41 15.51
C LEU A 336 -112.41 -12.36 16.33
N GLN A 337 -111.82 -11.20 16.60
CA GLN A 337 -112.52 -10.08 17.24
C GLN A 337 -113.68 -9.57 16.37
N TYR A 338 -113.47 -9.43 15.06
CA TYR A 338 -114.52 -9.02 14.14
C TYR A 338 -115.67 -10.03 14.11
N GLU A 339 -115.37 -11.34 14.05
CA GLU A 339 -116.38 -12.40 14.09
C GLU A 339 -117.20 -12.38 15.39
N LEU A 340 -116.56 -12.21 16.54
CA LEU A 340 -117.24 -12.06 17.83
C LEU A 340 -118.17 -10.83 17.89
N GLU A 341 -117.77 -9.72 17.27
CA GLU A 341 -118.57 -8.50 17.23
C GLU A 341 -119.84 -8.67 16.38
N VAL A 342 -119.76 -9.45 15.29
CA VAL A 342 -120.91 -9.81 14.46
C VAL A 342 -121.88 -10.71 15.23
N GLU A 343 -121.38 -11.74 15.91
CA GLU A 343 -122.18 -12.64 16.74
C GLU A 343 -122.87 -11.90 17.90
N ARG A 344 -122.15 -10.99 18.56
CA ARG A 344 -122.73 -10.13 19.61
C ARG A 344 -123.89 -9.28 19.09
N LYS A 345 -123.79 -8.73 17.86
CA LYS A 345 -124.88 -7.97 17.23
C LYS A 345 -126.07 -8.87 16.90
N ALA A 346 -125.85 -10.08 16.38
CA ALA A 346 -126.93 -11.03 16.11
C ALA A 346 -127.72 -11.42 17.37
N LEU A 347 -127.01 -11.69 18.48
CA LEU A 347 -127.65 -11.99 19.77
C LEU A 347 -128.45 -10.80 20.33
N SER A 348 -127.97 -9.57 20.14
CA SER A 348 -128.71 -8.37 20.56
C SER A 348 -130.03 -8.19 19.79
N MET A 349 -130.03 -8.51 18.50
CA MET A 349 -131.24 -8.47 17.66
C MET A 349 -132.25 -9.54 18.07
N ALA A 350 -131.79 -10.76 18.37
CA ALA A 350 -132.66 -11.85 18.83
C ALA A 350 -133.32 -11.53 20.18
N ARG A 351 -132.60 -10.87 21.09
CA ARG A 351 -133.13 -10.45 22.40
C ARG A 351 -134.21 -9.37 22.27
N ALA A 352 -133.99 -8.36 21.42
CA ALA A 352 -134.97 -7.30 21.18
C ALA A 352 -136.29 -7.84 20.61
N TRP A 353 -136.22 -8.83 19.71
CA TRP A 353 -137.40 -9.50 19.16
C TRP A 353 -138.20 -10.25 20.24
N ALA A 354 -137.53 -10.99 21.11
CA ALA A 354 -138.19 -11.72 22.21
C ALA A 354 -138.87 -10.78 23.22
N GLU A 355 -138.28 -9.61 23.51
CA GLU A 355 -138.84 -8.62 24.43
C GLU A 355 -140.10 -7.94 23.87
N ASP A 356 -140.17 -7.71 22.56
CA ASP A 356 -141.30 -7.04 21.90
C ASP A 356 -142.55 -7.94 21.80
N GLU A 357 -142.35 -9.23 21.54
CA GLU A 357 -143.43 -10.23 21.48
C GLU A 357 -144.07 -10.47 22.86
N ALA A 358 -143.26 -10.42 23.93
CA ALA A 358 -143.76 -10.52 25.30
C ALA A 358 -144.59 -9.29 25.73
N LYS A 359 -144.42 -8.13 25.07
CA LYS A 359 -145.17 -6.90 25.39
C LYS A 359 -146.57 -6.94 24.78
N LYS A 360 -146.69 -7.38 23.52
CA LYS A 360 -147.99 -7.58 22.84
C LYS A 360 -148.87 -8.58 23.59
N ALA A 361 -148.31 -9.69 24.07
CA ALA A 361 -149.07 -10.68 24.83
C ALA A 361 -149.67 -10.13 26.14
N ARG A 362 -149.02 -9.16 26.80
CA ARG A 362 -149.53 -8.52 28.03
C ARG A 362 -150.63 -7.50 27.76
N GLU A 363 -150.61 -6.84 26.60
CA GLU A 363 -151.64 -5.88 26.20
C GLU A 363 -152.96 -6.59 25.85
N HIS A 364 -152.89 -7.75 25.20
CA HIS A 364 -154.08 -8.59 24.95
C HIS A 364 -154.73 -9.13 26.23
N ALA A 365 -153.94 -9.43 27.27
CA ALA A 365 -154.47 -9.90 28.55
C ALA A 365 -155.23 -8.80 29.32
N ARG A 366 -154.74 -7.55 29.32
CA ARG A 366 -155.44 -6.41 29.96
C ARG A 366 -156.77 -6.07 29.28
N ALA A 367 -156.81 -6.13 27.95
CA ALA A 367 -158.02 -5.81 27.20
C ALA A 367 -159.20 -6.76 27.52
N LEU A 368 -158.92 -8.03 27.83
CA LEU A 368 -159.94 -9.01 28.21
C LEU A 368 -160.46 -8.82 29.65
N GLU A 369 -159.61 -8.33 30.55
CA GLU A 369 -159.96 -8.12 31.96
C GLU A 369 -160.80 -6.84 32.17
N GLU A 370 -160.58 -5.80 31.35
CA GLU A 370 -161.37 -4.57 31.36
C GLU A 370 -162.77 -4.76 30.75
N ALA A 371 -162.92 -5.58 29.71
CA ALA A 371 -164.21 -5.94 29.13
C ALA A 371 -165.10 -6.71 30.13
N ARG A 372 -164.49 -7.59 30.94
CA ARG A 372 -165.17 -8.35 31.99
C ARG A 372 -165.76 -7.45 33.09
N ASN A 373 -165.01 -6.42 33.51
CA ASN A 373 -165.42 -5.51 34.59
C ASN A 373 -166.52 -4.50 34.18
N GLN A 374 -166.72 -4.26 32.88
CA GLN A 374 -167.80 -3.40 32.38
C GLN A 374 -169.17 -4.12 32.34
N TRP A 375 -169.16 -5.44 32.10
CA TRP A 375 -170.38 -6.21 31.87
C TRP A 375 -171.06 -6.63 33.18
N GLU A 376 -170.29 -6.77 34.26
CA GLU A 376 -170.81 -7.03 35.63
C GLU A 376 -171.64 -5.87 36.22
N ARG A 377 -171.44 -4.63 35.75
CA ARG A 377 -172.20 -3.46 36.25
C ARG A 377 -173.57 -3.26 35.60
N GLN A 378 -173.89 -4.00 34.53
CA GLN A 378 -175.12 -3.83 33.76
C GLN A 378 -176.14 -4.96 33.93
N GLY A 379 -175.99 -5.82 34.95
CA GLY A 379 -177.05 -6.75 35.36
C GLY A 379 -177.32 -7.90 34.39
N ILE A 380 -176.32 -8.34 33.62
CA ILE A 380 -176.41 -9.52 32.76
C ILE A 380 -175.73 -10.72 33.46
N LYS A 381 -176.49 -11.77 33.72
CA LYS A 381 -176.01 -13.04 34.28
C LYS A 381 -175.34 -13.86 33.17
N VAL A 382 -174.00 -13.81 33.09
CA VAL A 382 -173.21 -14.61 32.14
C VAL A 382 -172.93 -16.00 32.73
N VAL A 383 -173.68 -16.98 32.22
CA VAL A 383 -173.35 -18.41 32.32
C VAL A 383 -172.53 -18.74 31.06
N VAL A 384 -171.26 -19.12 31.24
CA VAL A 384 -170.47 -19.76 30.17
C VAL A 384 -170.71 -21.25 30.31
N GLU A 385 -171.72 -21.74 29.59
CA GLU A 385 -171.97 -23.17 29.46
C GLU A 385 -171.05 -23.73 28.37
N ALA A 386 -170.40 -24.84 28.71
CA ALA A 386 -169.41 -25.50 27.88
C ALA A 386 -170.07 -26.29 26.76
N GLY A 387 -169.63 -26.05 25.52
CA GLY A 387 -169.86 -26.93 24.38
C GLY A 387 -170.31 -26.18 23.13
N LEU A 388 -169.37 -25.92 22.22
CA LEU A 388 -169.56 -25.57 20.81
C LEU A 388 -168.18 -25.78 20.16
N GLU A 389 -167.89 -26.95 19.60
CA GLU A 389 -168.39 -27.55 18.35
C GLU A 389 -167.52 -27.21 17.15
N ASP A 390 -167.26 -28.30 16.42
CA ASP A 390 -166.38 -28.49 15.28
C ASP A 390 -166.91 -27.88 13.97
N ASP A 391 -165.98 -27.78 13.02
CA ASP A 391 -166.14 -27.73 11.57
C ASP A 391 -166.80 -26.51 10.92
N ALA A 392 -165.97 -25.49 10.65
CA ALA A 392 -166.16 -24.57 9.52
C ALA A 392 -164.85 -24.40 8.75
N SER A 393 -164.63 -25.35 7.84
CA SER A 393 -163.71 -25.25 6.72
C SER A 393 -164.04 -24.04 5.83
N ALA A 394 -163.04 -23.20 5.55
CA ALA A 394 -163.04 -22.30 4.40
C ALA A 394 -161.59 -21.99 4.02
N GLY A 395 -161.12 -22.65 2.97
CA GLY A 395 -159.73 -22.66 2.57
C GLY A 395 -159.24 -21.40 1.84
N VAL A 396 -157.93 -21.46 1.59
CA VAL A 396 -157.14 -20.85 0.50
C VAL A 396 -156.17 -19.72 0.92
N THR A 397 -154.86 -20.09 0.87
CA THR A 397 -153.60 -19.33 0.59
C THR A 397 -152.85 -18.52 1.67
N TRP A 398 -151.90 -19.14 2.41
CA TRP A 398 -150.42 -19.13 2.20
C TRP A 398 -149.64 -19.52 3.49
N ALA A 399 -148.89 -20.62 3.35
CA ALA A 399 -147.79 -21.24 4.11
C ALA A 399 -147.14 -20.62 5.39
N ASN A 400 -146.89 -21.54 6.34
CA ASN A 400 -145.75 -21.67 7.27
C ASN A 400 -145.54 -20.65 8.41
N ALA A 401 -146.11 -20.93 9.59
CA ALA A 401 -145.56 -20.49 10.88
C ALA A 401 -146.14 -21.27 12.08
N GLY A 402 -145.28 -22.06 12.76
CA GLY A 402 -145.46 -22.57 14.13
C GLY A 402 -146.34 -23.84 14.25
N LYS A 403 -145.95 -24.91 14.94
CA LYS A 403 -144.90 -25.11 15.95
C LYS A 403 -144.53 -26.60 16.01
N GLU A 404 -143.24 -26.89 15.99
CA GLU A 404 -142.57 -27.84 16.90
C GLU A 404 -141.43 -27.06 17.60
N HIS A 405 -141.07 -27.47 18.81
CA HIS A 405 -140.53 -26.65 19.90
C HIS A 405 -139.10 -26.06 19.71
N PRO A 406 -138.90 -24.72 19.71
CA PRO A 406 -137.61 -24.05 19.45
C PRO A 406 -136.82 -23.62 20.70
N VAL A 407 -137.11 -24.17 21.88
CA VAL A 407 -136.39 -23.81 23.12
C VAL A 407 -135.41 -24.90 23.54
N ASP A 408 -135.75 -26.18 23.35
CA ASP A 408 -134.88 -27.30 23.76
C ASP A 408 -133.71 -27.57 22.80
N GLU A 409 -133.82 -27.22 21.52
CA GLU A 409 -132.70 -27.33 20.55
C GLU A 409 -131.67 -26.19 20.73
N ALA A 410 -132.13 -25.00 21.16
CA ALA A 410 -131.28 -23.84 21.44
C ALA A 410 -130.47 -24.03 22.74
N ILE A 411 -131.07 -24.64 23.76
CA ILE A 411 -130.38 -24.96 25.03
C ILE A 411 -129.32 -26.03 24.79
N ASN A 412 -129.62 -27.11 24.05
CA ASN A 412 -128.64 -28.16 23.75
C ASN A 412 -127.48 -27.68 22.85
N ARG A 413 -127.71 -26.75 21.90
CA ARG A 413 -126.62 -26.11 21.13
C ARG A 413 -125.78 -25.16 21.98
N ALA A 414 -126.40 -24.39 22.87
CA ALA A 414 -125.69 -23.50 23.78
C ALA A 414 -124.82 -24.26 24.79
N GLU A 415 -125.31 -25.37 25.36
CA GLU A 415 -124.53 -26.25 26.24
C GLU A 415 -123.37 -26.92 25.49
N SER A 416 -123.59 -27.37 24.23
CA SER A 416 -122.52 -27.91 23.38
C SER A 416 -121.43 -26.88 23.05
N LEU A 417 -121.81 -25.62 22.78
CA LEU A 417 -120.86 -24.53 22.52
C LEU A 417 -120.13 -24.09 23.79
N LEU A 418 -120.79 -24.13 24.95
CA LEU A 418 -120.18 -23.77 26.24
C LEU A 418 -119.18 -24.84 26.70
N GLU A 419 -119.45 -26.12 26.45
CA GLU A 419 -118.47 -27.19 26.65
C GLU A 419 -117.30 -27.10 25.66
N LYS A 420 -117.54 -26.73 24.39
CA LYS A 420 -116.45 -26.43 23.43
C LYS A 420 -115.63 -25.20 23.82
N LEU A 421 -116.26 -24.15 24.37
CA LEU A 421 -115.55 -22.97 24.89
C LEU A 421 -114.77 -23.29 26.16
N LYS A 422 -115.29 -24.15 27.04
CA LYS A 422 -114.53 -24.65 28.21
C LYS A 422 -113.35 -25.53 27.77
N SER A 423 -113.54 -26.41 26.79
CA SER A 423 -112.44 -27.23 26.27
C SER A 423 -111.40 -26.37 25.55
N PHE A 424 -111.82 -25.37 24.77
CA PHE A 424 -110.91 -24.45 24.08
C PHE A 424 -110.24 -23.47 25.05
N ALA A 425 -110.90 -22.99 26.10
CA ALA A 425 -110.30 -22.19 27.16
C ALA A 425 -109.31 -23.01 28.00
N GLY A 426 -109.63 -24.29 28.25
CA GLY A 426 -108.71 -25.26 28.84
C GLY A 426 -107.47 -25.49 27.98
N GLU A 427 -107.65 -25.78 26.69
CA GLU A 427 -106.55 -25.93 25.73
C GLU A 427 -105.75 -24.64 25.53
N MET A 428 -106.39 -23.47 25.45
CA MET A 428 -105.72 -22.18 25.32
C MET A 428 -104.92 -21.84 26.57
N LYS A 429 -105.45 -22.10 27.78
CA LYS A 429 -104.72 -21.88 29.03
C LYS A 429 -103.47 -22.78 29.09
N VAL A 430 -103.59 -24.05 28.68
CA VAL A 430 -102.44 -24.97 28.64
C VAL A 430 -101.44 -24.56 27.55
N ARG A 431 -101.88 -24.26 26.32
CA ARG A 431 -101.00 -23.89 25.20
C ARG A 431 -100.32 -22.54 25.41
N SER A 432 -101.05 -21.52 25.88
CA SER A 432 -100.48 -20.19 26.17
C SER A 432 -99.53 -20.25 27.35
N SER A 433 -99.85 -20.99 28.42
CA SER A 433 -98.93 -21.23 29.54
C SER A 433 -97.68 -21.95 29.05
N HIS A 434 -97.80 -22.97 28.19
CA HIS A 434 -96.65 -23.72 27.68
C HIS A 434 -95.80 -22.93 26.65
N ALA A 435 -96.40 -22.00 25.91
CA ALA A 435 -95.69 -21.06 25.05
C ALA A 435 -94.95 -20.00 25.89
N LEU A 436 -95.60 -19.41 26.89
CA LEU A 436 -94.98 -18.48 27.84
C LEU A 436 -93.86 -19.14 28.64
N GLU A 437 -94.04 -20.39 29.09
CA GLU A 437 -92.99 -21.15 29.79
C GLU A 437 -91.77 -21.36 28.87
N ARG A 438 -91.98 -21.68 27.58
CA ARG A 438 -90.90 -21.80 26.58
C ARG A 438 -90.20 -20.49 26.32
N VAL A 439 -90.94 -19.38 26.20
CA VAL A 439 -90.34 -18.05 26.04
C VAL A 439 -89.56 -17.66 27.31
N MET A 440 -90.10 -17.90 28.51
CA MET A 440 -89.39 -17.64 29.76
C MET A 440 -88.15 -18.52 29.91
N GLN A 441 -88.19 -19.79 29.51
CA GLN A 441 -87.02 -20.66 29.49
C GLN A 441 -85.97 -20.17 28.48
N TYR A 442 -86.39 -19.72 27.29
CA TYR A 442 -85.50 -19.16 26.29
C TYR A 442 -84.84 -17.86 26.77
N VAL A 443 -85.61 -16.94 27.37
CA VAL A 443 -85.09 -15.71 27.97
C VAL A 443 -84.17 -16.01 29.15
N ARG A 444 -84.51 -16.98 30.01
CA ARG A 444 -83.62 -17.42 31.11
C ARG A 444 -82.30 -18.00 30.56
N SER A 445 -82.36 -18.82 29.52
CA SER A 445 -81.18 -19.37 28.83
C SER A 445 -80.32 -18.25 28.22
N LEU A 446 -80.96 -17.28 27.57
CA LEU A 446 -80.28 -16.12 26.98
C LEU A 446 -79.58 -15.30 28.07
N ILE A 447 -80.25 -15.00 29.18
CA ILE A 447 -79.68 -14.27 30.33
C ILE A 447 -78.52 -15.04 30.95
N SER A 448 -78.64 -16.36 31.12
CA SER A 448 -77.54 -17.21 31.61
C SER A 448 -76.35 -17.20 30.65
N SER A 449 -76.58 -17.29 29.33
CA SER A 449 -75.52 -17.23 28.32
C SER A 449 -74.81 -15.86 28.27
N LEU A 450 -75.55 -14.77 28.51
CA LEU A 450 -75.02 -13.42 28.58
C LEU A 450 -74.25 -13.19 29.88
N LYS A 451 -74.73 -13.73 31.02
CA LYS A 451 -73.99 -13.69 32.29
C LYS A 451 -72.71 -14.51 32.22
N GLN A 452 -72.73 -15.68 31.58
CA GLN A 452 -71.54 -16.50 31.36
C GLN A 452 -70.54 -15.77 30.46
N ARG A 453 -70.98 -15.23 29.31
CA ARG A 453 -70.10 -14.44 28.43
C ARG A 453 -69.54 -13.19 29.11
N ALA A 454 -70.33 -12.53 29.98
CA ALA A 454 -69.84 -11.39 30.77
C ALA A 454 -68.83 -11.83 31.84
N ALA A 455 -68.98 -13.01 32.44
CA ALA A 455 -68.01 -13.58 33.37
C ALA A 455 -66.71 -13.99 32.66
N GLU A 456 -66.80 -14.64 31.50
CA GLU A 456 -65.65 -15.01 30.64
C GLU A 456 -64.90 -13.78 30.14
N ALA A 457 -65.60 -12.71 29.76
CA ALA A 457 -64.98 -11.44 29.38
C ALA A 457 -64.28 -10.75 30.57
N ARG A 458 -64.89 -10.80 31.77
CA ARG A 458 -64.25 -10.30 33.00
C ARG A 458 -63.04 -11.12 33.40
N GLN A 459 -63.11 -12.45 33.29
CA GLN A 459 -62.00 -13.36 33.56
C GLN A 459 -60.87 -13.13 32.56
N GLY A 460 -61.16 -13.03 31.25
CA GLY A 460 -60.16 -12.68 30.23
C GLY A 460 -59.52 -11.32 30.45
N CYS A 461 -60.26 -10.32 30.92
CA CYS A 461 -59.72 -9.00 31.25
C CYS A 461 -58.86 -9.03 32.54
N ALA A 462 -59.25 -9.84 33.53
CA ALA A 462 -58.47 -10.06 34.75
C ALA A 462 -57.20 -10.88 34.49
N ASP A 463 -57.25 -11.88 33.62
CA ASP A 463 -56.12 -12.72 33.23
C ASP A 463 -55.13 -11.94 32.35
N LEU A 464 -55.60 -11.08 31.44
CA LEU A 464 -54.77 -10.12 30.72
C LEU A 464 -54.14 -9.08 31.66
N GLY A 465 -54.91 -8.60 32.65
CA GLY A 465 -54.40 -7.70 33.69
C GLY A 465 -53.33 -8.36 34.57
N ALA A 466 -53.52 -9.61 34.96
CA ALA A 466 -52.59 -10.40 35.77
C ALA A 466 -51.33 -10.81 34.97
N ALA A 467 -51.49 -11.14 33.68
CA ALA A 467 -50.39 -11.44 32.78
C ALA A 467 -49.56 -10.19 32.45
N ALA A 468 -50.20 -9.03 32.27
CA ALA A 468 -49.51 -7.75 32.10
C ALA A 468 -48.79 -7.32 33.40
N ALA A 469 -49.42 -7.51 34.56
CA ALA A 469 -48.81 -7.21 35.85
C ALA A 469 -47.63 -8.14 36.18
N SER A 470 -47.70 -9.43 35.86
CA SER A 470 -46.59 -10.38 36.07
C SER A 470 -45.42 -10.12 35.10
N LYS A 471 -45.70 -9.76 33.83
CA LYS A 471 -44.67 -9.33 32.87
C LYS A 471 -44.00 -8.03 33.29
N ALA A 472 -44.77 -7.04 33.78
CA ALA A 472 -44.23 -5.79 34.29
C ALA A 472 -43.39 -5.99 35.58
N LYS A 473 -43.78 -6.92 36.45
CA LYS A 473 -42.97 -7.29 37.64
C LYS A 473 -41.66 -7.97 37.27
N ASN A 474 -41.67 -8.88 36.27
CA ASN A 474 -40.45 -9.53 35.78
C ASN A 474 -39.49 -8.54 35.12
N VAL A 475 -40.01 -7.61 34.30
CA VAL A 475 -39.22 -6.52 33.70
C VAL A 475 -38.67 -5.58 34.78
N SER A 476 -39.42 -5.32 35.85
CA SER A 476 -38.95 -4.50 36.98
C SER A 476 -37.86 -5.19 37.81
N SER A 477 -37.94 -6.52 38.03
CA SER A 477 -36.89 -7.28 38.71
C SER A 477 -35.62 -7.41 37.88
N GLU A 478 -35.73 -7.58 36.55
CA GLU A 478 -34.58 -7.58 35.64
C GLU A 478 -33.95 -6.18 35.53
N ALA A 479 -34.74 -5.11 35.50
CA ALA A 479 -34.24 -3.74 35.52
C ALA A 479 -33.53 -3.36 36.85
N LYS A 480 -34.01 -3.86 37.99
CA LYS A 480 -33.33 -3.67 39.29
C LYS A 480 -32.02 -4.46 39.40
N ALA A 481 -31.96 -5.67 38.84
CA ALA A 481 -30.72 -6.46 38.78
C ALA A 481 -29.67 -5.85 37.82
N PHE A 482 -30.12 -5.23 36.72
CA PHE A 482 -29.23 -4.56 35.79
C PHE A 482 -28.71 -3.21 36.34
N GLY A 483 -29.58 -2.43 37.01
CA GLY A 483 -29.24 -1.15 37.62
C GLY A 483 -28.18 -1.23 38.74
N SER A 484 -28.18 -2.31 39.53
CA SER A 484 -27.14 -2.50 40.57
C SER A 484 -25.76 -2.87 39.98
N SER A 485 -25.69 -3.52 38.82
CA SER A 485 -24.40 -3.89 38.20
C SER A 485 -23.72 -2.73 37.45
N VAL A 486 -24.51 -1.78 36.95
CA VAL A 486 -24.01 -0.58 36.25
C VAL A 486 -23.61 0.53 37.24
N GLY A 487 -24.30 0.63 38.38
CA GLY A 487 -23.98 1.57 39.45
C GLY A 487 -22.61 1.34 40.11
N ASP A 488 -22.22 0.07 40.30
CA ASP A 488 -20.91 -0.27 40.89
C ASP A 488 -19.75 -0.10 39.91
N ARG A 489 -19.96 -0.30 38.60
CA ARG A 489 -18.92 -0.05 37.59
C ARG A 489 -18.67 1.44 37.34
N SER A 490 -19.70 2.28 37.39
CA SER A 490 -19.52 3.73 37.19
C SER A 490 -18.83 4.42 38.36
N LYS A 491 -19.04 3.96 39.61
CA LYS A 491 -18.30 4.49 40.77
C LYS A 491 -16.81 4.16 40.74
N LYS A 492 -16.44 2.98 40.22
CA LYS A 492 -15.05 2.54 40.12
C LYS A 492 -14.25 3.34 39.08
N VAL A 493 -14.88 3.70 37.96
CA VAL A 493 -14.25 4.50 36.89
C VAL A 493 -14.11 5.99 37.26
N VAL A 494 -15.03 6.54 38.06
CA VAL A 494 -14.95 7.93 38.53
C VAL A 494 -13.86 8.12 39.58
N GLU A 495 -13.63 7.14 40.46
CA GLU A 495 -12.49 7.15 41.40
C GLU A 495 -11.14 6.99 40.68
N GLU A 496 -11.03 6.13 39.67
CA GLU A 496 -9.79 5.97 38.87
C GLU A 496 -9.43 7.24 38.04
N CYS A 497 -10.43 7.99 37.56
CA CYS A 497 -10.20 9.29 36.92
C CYS A 497 -9.77 10.39 37.90
N LYS A 498 -10.22 10.34 39.16
CA LYS A 498 -9.86 11.32 40.19
C LYS A 498 -8.41 11.11 40.67
N ASP A 499 -8.00 9.86 40.88
CA ASP A 499 -6.63 9.47 41.23
C ASP A 499 -5.62 9.80 40.10
N GLY A 500 -6.04 9.69 38.84
CA GLY A 500 -5.23 10.09 37.68
C GLY A 500 -5.01 11.60 37.58
N LEU A 501 -6.02 12.40 37.96
CA LEU A 501 -5.96 13.86 37.91
C LEU A 501 -5.08 14.43 39.04
N GLU A 502 -5.12 13.85 40.24
CA GLU A 502 -4.27 14.25 41.37
C GLU A 502 -2.77 13.96 41.11
N LYS A 503 -2.46 12.87 40.38
CA LYS A 503 -1.09 12.56 39.92
C LYS A 503 -0.56 13.49 38.82
N LEU A 504 -1.44 14.10 38.03
CA LEU A 504 -1.08 15.11 37.03
C LEU A 504 -0.86 16.48 37.66
N VAL A 505 -1.67 16.86 38.65
CA VAL A 505 -1.52 18.12 39.39
C VAL A 505 -0.25 18.14 40.25
N HIS A 506 0.19 17.00 40.78
CA HIS A 506 1.46 16.91 41.50
C HIS A 506 2.71 17.04 40.61
N ARG A 507 2.62 16.73 39.30
CA ARG A 507 3.75 16.84 38.36
C ARG A 507 3.98 18.26 37.82
N PHE A 508 3.01 19.16 37.96
CA PHE A 508 3.14 20.58 37.58
C PHE A 508 3.51 21.51 38.75
N LYS A 509 3.87 20.96 39.92
CA LYS A 509 4.27 21.73 41.12
C LYS A 509 5.71 21.49 41.58
N THR A 510 6.49 20.72 40.83
CA THR A 510 7.93 20.50 41.05
C THR A 510 8.72 20.62 39.75
N ASP A 511 8.53 21.76 39.06
CA ASP A 511 9.52 22.39 38.19
C ASP A 511 9.47 23.90 38.45
#